data_AF-A0A1C7N5Y7-F1
#
_entry.id   AF-A0A1C7N5Y7-F1
#
_cell.length_a   1.000
_cell.length_b   1.000
_cell.length_c   1.000
_cell.angle_alpha   90.00
_cell.angle_beta   90.00
_cell.angle_gamma   90.00
#
_symmetry.space_group_name_H-M   'P 1'
#
loop_
_entity.id
_entity.type
_entity.pdbx_description
1 polymer ?
#
loop_
_entity_poly.entity_id
_entity_poly.type
_entity_poly.pdbx_seq_one_letter_code
_entity_poly.pdbx_strand_id
1 'polypeptide(L)'
;MLRLLRKSPIQTLEANWTRATIKPFSTPARQNNRKKKRSANLSSLVVAASKTTFNLGIILTGVGLTSVIVYYIGSELFSSQSPTSIFNEVVDRIRVHDELVALLGEPIKGHGEPSRNSRRRNRRIASQVVEDQNNEPHLLMRFYVEGPLSQGTVSLEMIKDEKKKWQYKKLYVDVPGQGLPSKRIYLEQH
;
A
#
# COMPACT_ATOMS: atom_id res chain seq x y z
N MET A 1 2.32 -26.94 83.87
CA MET A 1 1.01 -27.59 83.62
C MET A 1 1.18 -28.52 82.42
N LEU A 2 1.55 -29.79 82.67
CA LEU A 2 1.65 -30.85 81.67
C LEU A 2 0.24 -31.28 81.23
N ARG A 3 0.04 -31.52 79.93
CA ARG A 3 -1.01 -32.43 79.46
C ARG A 3 -0.41 -33.44 78.48
N LEU A 4 -0.45 -34.68 78.94
CA LEU A 4 0.12 -35.88 78.38
C LEU A 4 -0.57 -36.28 77.07
N LEU A 5 0.23 -36.79 76.13
CA LEU A 5 -0.22 -37.56 74.99
C LEU A 5 -1.07 -38.77 75.45
N ARG A 6 -2.21 -38.98 74.80
CA ARG A 6 -2.92 -40.26 74.82
C ARG A 6 -2.99 -40.80 73.39
N LYS A 7 -2.18 -41.82 73.11
CA LYS A 7 -2.35 -42.71 71.94
C LYS A 7 -3.59 -43.57 72.11
N SER A 8 -4.30 -43.82 71.02
CA SER A 8 -5.21 -44.97 70.83
C SER A 8 -5.34 -45.22 69.32
N PRO A 9 -5.76 -46.42 68.88
CA PRO A 9 -4.91 -47.39 68.18
C PRO A 9 -5.14 -47.43 66.66
N ILE A 10 -4.20 -48.07 65.96
CA ILE A 10 -4.28 -48.44 64.54
C ILE A 10 -5.44 -49.44 64.39
N GLN A 11 -6.42 -49.12 63.53
CA GLN A 11 -7.39 -50.09 63.03
C GLN A 11 -6.97 -50.51 61.62
N THR A 12 -6.98 -51.81 61.41
CA THR A 12 -6.56 -52.55 60.22
C THR A 12 -7.37 -52.16 58.99
N LEU A 13 -6.70 -51.95 57.85
CA LEU A 13 -7.32 -51.70 56.55
C LEU A 13 -7.88 -53.02 56.01
N GLU A 14 -9.17 -53.27 56.26
CA GLU A 14 -9.94 -54.30 55.58
C GLU A 14 -10.24 -53.84 54.15
N ALA A 15 -9.64 -54.52 53.17
CA ALA A 15 -9.84 -54.27 51.75
C ALA A 15 -11.24 -54.71 51.32
N ASN A 16 -12.20 -53.79 51.33
CA ASN A 16 -13.55 -54.04 50.86
C ASN A 16 -13.68 -53.63 49.38
N TRP A 17 -13.57 -54.61 48.49
CA TRP A 17 -13.74 -54.47 47.05
C TRP A 17 -15.21 -54.16 46.72
N THR A 18 -15.56 -52.88 46.67
CA THR A 18 -16.83 -52.45 46.10
C THR A 18 -16.75 -52.56 44.58
N ARG A 19 -17.58 -53.46 44.04
CA ARG A 19 -17.74 -53.75 42.61
C ARG A 19 -17.81 -52.45 41.81
N ALA A 20 -16.87 -52.27 40.88
CA ALA A 20 -16.96 -51.22 39.88
C ALA A 20 -18.24 -51.46 39.05
N THR A 21 -19.24 -50.60 39.23
CA THR A 21 -20.45 -50.59 38.42
C THR A 21 -20.06 -50.17 37.00
N ILE A 22 -19.87 -51.16 36.12
CA ILE A 22 -19.72 -50.94 34.69
C ILE A 22 -21.03 -50.31 34.21
N LYS A 23 -21.02 -49.00 33.91
CA LYS A 23 -22.17 -48.35 33.27
C LYS A 23 -22.36 -49.03 31.91
N PRO A 24 -23.57 -49.48 31.54
CA PRO A 24 -23.79 -50.05 30.22
C PRO A 24 -23.46 -48.99 29.17
N PHE A 25 -22.77 -49.41 28.11
CA PHE A 25 -22.46 -48.58 26.96
C PHE A 25 -23.77 -48.04 26.37
N SER A 26 -24.07 -46.76 26.63
CA SER A 26 -25.23 -46.10 26.05
C SER A 26 -24.98 -45.94 24.55
N THR A 27 -25.70 -46.71 23.73
CA THR A 27 -25.78 -46.47 22.29
C THR A 27 -26.10 -44.98 22.08
N PRO A 28 -25.36 -44.23 21.24
CA PRO A 28 -25.76 -42.85 20.94
C PRO A 28 -27.17 -42.91 20.36
N ALA A 29 -28.12 -42.30 21.06
CA ALA A 29 -29.50 -42.20 20.60
C ALA A 29 -29.45 -41.65 19.18
N ARG A 30 -29.91 -42.46 18.21
CA ARG A 30 -30.07 -42.06 16.81
C ARG A 30 -30.92 -40.79 16.83
N GLN A 31 -30.26 -39.64 16.67
CA GLN A 31 -30.94 -38.36 16.53
C GLN A 31 -31.71 -38.44 15.22
N ASN A 32 -32.94 -38.91 15.30
CA ASN A 32 -33.89 -38.84 14.21
C ASN A 32 -34.10 -37.35 13.98
N ASN A 33 -33.40 -36.83 12.99
CA ASN A 33 -33.55 -35.50 12.46
C ASN A 33 -34.91 -35.45 11.74
N ARG A 34 -35.99 -35.58 12.51
CA ARG A 34 -37.33 -35.26 12.05
C ARG A 34 -37.29 -33.76 11.80
N LYS A 35 -37.00 -33.40 10.55
CA LYS A 35 -37.24 -32.06 10.02
C LYS A 35 -38.67 -31.72 10.37
N LYS A 36 -38.86 -31.00 11.48
CA LYS A 36 -40.13 -30.40 11.86
C LYS A 36 -40.41 -29.43 10.73
N LYS A 37 -41.22 -29.85 9.76
CA LYS A 37 -41.74 -28.98 8.70
C LYS A 37 -42.49 -27.87 9.44
N ARG A 38 -41.80 -26.76 9.70
CA ARG A 38 -42.43 -25.52 10.11
C ARG A 38 -43.43 -25.22 8.99
N SER A 39 -44.73 -25.30 9.28
CA SER A 39 -45.73 -24.68 8.43
C SER A 39 -45.35 -23.22 8.37
N ALA A 40 -44.70 -22.84 7.28
CA ALA A 40 -44.14 -21.53 7.13
C ALA A 40 -45.32 -20.61 6.86
N ASN A 41 -45.85 -19.98 7.92
CA ASN A 41 -46.87 -18.96 7.79
C ASN A 41 -46.30 -17.91 6.85
N LEU A 42 -47.01 -17.58 5.76
CA LEU A 42 -46.56 -16.64 4.73
C LEU A 42 -45.99 -15.36 5.36
N SER A 43 -46.63 -14.85 6.42
CA SER A 43 -46.19 -13.68 7.17
C SER A 43 -44.80 -13.84 7.80
N SER A 44 -44.49 -15.01 8.38
CA SER A 44 -43.17 -15.26 8.99
C SER A 44 -42.05 -15.44 7.96
N LEU A 45 -42.39 -15.98 6.77
CA LEU A 45 -41.47 -16.06 5.63
C LEU A 45 -41.18 -14.70 5.04
N VAL A 46 -42.22 -13.88 4.84
CA VAL A 46 -42.07 -12.52 4.32
C VAL A 46 -41.25 -11.68 5.30
N VAL A 47 -41.54 -11.74 6.60
CA VAL A 47 -40.77 -11.00 7.63
C VAL A 47 -39.30 -11.46 7.71
N ALA A 48 -39.03 -12.76 7.60
CA ALA A 48 -37.66 -13.28 7.58
C ALA A 48 -36.91 -12.87 6.30
N ALA A 49 -37.56 -12.98 5.14
CA ALA A 49 -37.02 -12.55 3.85
C ALA A 49 -36.75 -11.04 3.84
N SER A 50 -37.66 -10.22 4.38
CA SER A 50 -37.48 -8.76 4.50
C SER A 50 -36.27 -8.39 5.36
N LYS A 51 -36.00 -9.10 6.46
CA LYS A 51 -34.83 -8.83 7.32
C LYS A 51 -33.51 -9.13 6.59
N THR A 52 -33.45 -10.23 5.83
CA THR A 52 -32.26 -10.57 5.03
C THR A 52 -32.05 -9.56 3.91
N THR A 53 -33.10 -9.17 3.18
CA THR A 53 -33.01 -8.18 2.11
C THR A 53 -32.62 -6.80 2.63
N PHE A 54 -33.12 -6.40 3.80
CA PHE A 54 -32.78 -5.11 4.41
C PHE A 54 -31.30 -5.04 4.83
N ASN A 55 -30.79 -6.08 5.50
CA ASN A 55 -29.38 -6.15 5.89
C ASN A 55 -28.45 -6.17 4.67
N LEU A 56 -28.80 -6.94 3.62
CA LEU A 56 -28.06 -6.93 2.36
C LEU A 56 -28.12 -5.56 1.68
N GLY A 57 -29.27 -4.88 1.70
CA GLY A 57 -29.42 -3.53 1.18
C GLY A 57 -28.49 -2.54 1.86
N ILE A 58 -28.38 -2.58 3.19
CA ILE A 58 -27.45 -1.73 3.95
C ILE A 58 -26.00 -2.03 3.57
N ILE A 59 -25.62 -3.31 3.49
CA ILE A 59 -24.26 -3.71 3.13
C ILE A 59 -23.91 -3.22 1.73
N LEU A 60 -24.78 -3.44 0.73
CA LEU A 60 -24.56 -2.99 -0.64
C LEU A 60 -24.48 -1.46 -0.73
N THR A 61 -25.29 -0.74 0.04
CA THR A 61 -25.24 0.73 0.11
C THR A 61 -23.90 1.19 0.68
N GLY A 62 -23.44 0.56 1.77
CA GLY A 62 -22.14 0.84 2.38
C GLY A 62 -20.99 0.59 1.41
N VAL A 63 -20.97 -0.59 0.77
CA VAL A 63 -19.95 -0.94 -0.24
C VAL A 63 -19.98 0.03 -1.42
N GLY A 64 -21.17 0.40 -1.91
CA GLY A 64 -21.31 1.38 -2.99
C GLY A 64 -20.70 2.73 -2.63
N LEU A 65 -21.08 3.30 -1.47
CA LEU A 65 -20.56 4.59 -1.03
C LEU A 65 -19.04 4.56 -0.79
N THR A 66 -18.55 3.51 -0.12
CA THR A 66 -17.10 3.35 0.11
C THR A 66 -16.34 3.18 -1.20
N SER A 67 -16.87 2.43 -2.17
CA SER A 67 -16.23 2.24 -3.48
C SER A 67 -16.11 3.55 -4.25
N VAL A 68 -17.14 4.41 -4.20
CA VAL A 68 -17.09 5.74 -4.83
C VAL A 68 -15.99 6.61 -4.22
N ILE A 69 -15.92 6.69 -2.88
CA ILE A 69 -14.89 7.49 -2.19
C ILE A 69 -13.49 6.96 -2.50
N VAL A 70 -13.29 5.64 -2.41
CA VAL A 70 -12.02 4.99 -2.73
C VAL A 70 -11.63 5.23 -4.18
N TYR A 71 -12.59 5.19 -5.11
CA TYR A 71 -12.34 5.49 -6.52
C TYR A 71 -11.86 6.93 -6.71
N TYR A 72 -12.56 7.92 -6.15
CA TYR A 72 -12.17 9.32 -6.28
C TYR A 72 -10.80 9.62 -5.65
N ILE A 73 -10.57 9.15 -4.42
CA ILE A 73 -9.28 9.34 -3.74
C ILE A 73 -8.17 8.62 -4.52
N GLY A 74 -8.43 7.39 -4.96
CA GLY A 74 -7.48 6.62 -5.77
C GLY A 74 -7.15 7.32 -7.07
N SER A 75 -8.15 7.76 -7.84
CA SER A 75 -7.93 8.44 -9.11
C SER A 75 -7.17 9.75 -8.95
N GLU A 76 -7.42 10.49 -7.87
CA GLU A 76 -6.72 11.75 -7.61
C GLU A 76 -5.27 11.51 -7.18
N LEU A 77 -5.02 10.55 -6.28
CA LEU A 77 -3.69 10.24 -5.77
C LEU A 77 -2.80 9.50 -6.78
N PHE A 78 -3.38 8.62 -7.60
CA PHE A 78 -2.67 7.91 -8.66
C PHE A 78 -2.66 8.67 -9.99
N SER A 79 -3.28 9.85 -10.06
CA SER A 79 -2.92 10.78 -11.13
C SER A 79 -1.44 11.14 -10.95
N SER A 80 -0.64 11.01 -12.01
CA SER A 80 0.83 11.14 -12.01
C SER A 80 1.36 12.55 -11.70
N GLN A 81 0.74 13.27 -10.75
CA GLN A 81 1.01 14.66 -10.43
C GLN A 81 2.07 14.83 -9.33
N SER A 82 2.64 13.73 -8.81
CA SER A 82 3.67 13.79 -7.78
C SER A 82 5.07 14.00 -8.37
N PRO A 83 5.93 14.83 -7.73
CA PRO A 83 7.31 15.04 -8.17
C PRO A 83 8.12 13.75 -8.33
N THR A 84 7.88 12.76 -7.47
CA THR A 84 8.58 11.46 -7.54
C THR A 84 8.13 10.62 -8.73
N SER A 85 6.84 10.65 -9.09
CA SER A 85 6.34 9.96 -10.29
C SER A 85 6.94 10.58 -11.55
N ILE A 86 6.96 11.91 -11.62
CA ILE A 86 7.56 12.66 -12.74
C ILE A 86 9.04 12.35 -12.86
N PHE A 87 9.78 12.33 -11.73
CA PHE A 87 11.19 11.95 -11.74
C PHE A 87 11.41 10.55 -12.32
N ASN A 88 10.65 9.54 -11.88
CA ASN A 88 10.78 8.17 -12.38
C ASN A 88 10.48 8.10 -13.88
N GLU A 89 9.40 8.75 -14.32
CA GLU A 89 9.01 8.82 -15.73
C GLU A 89 10.12 9.44 -16.59
N VAL A 90 10.71 10.55 -16.16
CA VAL A 90 11.78 11.21 -16.90
C VAL A 90 13.04 10.34 -16.95
N VAL A 91 13.39 9.67 -15.85
CA VAL A 91 14.54 8.75 -15.83
C VAL A 91 14.31 7.59 -16.81
N ASP A 92 13.12 7.02 -16.83
CA ASP A 92 12.77 5.95 -17.79
C ASP A 92 12.81 6.47 -19.23
N ARG A 93 12.34 7.70 -19.48
CA ARG A 93 12.43 8.33 -20.80
C ARG A 93 13.87 8.56 -21.24
N ILE A 94 14.76 8.97 -20.34
CA ILE A 94 16.20 9.12 -20.62
C ILE A 94 16.84 7.79 -21.00
N ARG A 95 16.45 6.69 -20.33
CA ARG A 95 16.97 5.33 -20.62
C ARG A 95 16.59 4.83 -22.01
N VAL A 96 15.53 5.34 -22.60
CA VAL A 96 15.06 4.95 -23.94
C VAL A 96 15.64 5.86 -25.03
N HIS A 97 16.25 6.99 -24.67
CA HIS A 97 16.73 7.96 -25.66
C HIS A 97 18.17 7.63 -26.13
N ASP A 98 18.29 7.13 -27.36
CA ASP A 98 19.56 6.64 -27.94
C ASP A 98 20.73 7.61 -27.81
N GLU A 99 20.52 8.92 -28.00
CA GLU A 99 21.59 9.91 -27.92
C GLU A 99 22.13 10.07 -26.49
N LEU A 100 21.25 10.02 -25.49
CA LEU A 100 21.63 10.09 -24.08
C LEU A 100 22.27 8.80 -23.61
N VAL A 101 21.77 7.66 -24.08
CA VAL A 101 22.37 6.35 -23.82
C VAL A 101 23.78 6.27 -24.38
N ALA A 102 24.03 6.78 -25.59
CA ALA A 102 25.36 6.82 -26.19
C ALA A 102 26.34 7.70 -25.41
N LEU A 103 25.87 8.80 -24.80
CA LEU A 103 26.71 9.75 -24.05
C LEU A 103 26.96 9.33 -22.58
N LEU A 104 25.94 8.80 -21.91
CA LEU A 104 26.01 8.42 -20.49
C LEU A 104 26.49 6.98 -20.31
N GLY A 105 26.11 6.08 -21.23
CA GLY A 105 26.33 4.64 -21.13
C GLY A 105 25.32 3.93 -20.22
N GLU A 106 25.14 2.62 -20.42
CA GLU A 106 24.26 1.79 -19.59
C GLU A 106 25.04 1.06 -18.48
N PRO A 107 24.50 0.94 -17.26
CA PRO A 107 23.17 1.35 -16.80
C PRO A 107 23.09 2.80 -16.31
N ILE A 108 21.98 3.49 -16.61
CA ILE A 108 21.74 4.89 -16.18
C ILE A 108 20.98 4.95 -14.85
N LYS A 109 21.55 5.68 -13.88
CA LYS A 109 20.98 5.92 -12.54
C LYS A 109 20.61 7.38 -12.37
N GLY A 110 19.41 7.65 -11.85
CA GLY A 110 18.98 9.00 -11.45
C GLY A 110 19.14 9.21 -9.95
N HIS A 111 19.59 10.39 -9.54
CA HIS A 111 19.66 10.77 -8.13
C HIS A 111 19.43 12.28 -7.91
N GLY A 112 19.03 12.64 -6.68
CA GLY A 112 18.87 14.03 -6.27
C GLY A 112 20.21 14.79 -6.13
N GLU A 113 20.18 15.97 -5.54
CA GLU A 113 21.35 16.85 -5.46
C GLU A 113 22.57 16.18 -4.79
N PRO A 114 23.78 16.34 -5.35
CA PRO A 114 24.99 15.80 -4.76
C PRO A 114 25.28 16.53 -3.44
N SER A 115 25.23 15.80 -2.32
CA SER A 115 25.67 16.35 -1.04
C SER A 115 27.18 16.16 -0.87
N ARG A 116 27.89 17.24 -0.52
CA ARG A 116 29.31 17.19 -0.14
C ARG A 116 29.56 16.38 1.14
N ASN A 117 28.52 16.12 1.93
CA ASN A 117 28.61 15.33 3.15
C ASN A 117 28.16 13.89 2.91
N SER A 118 29.10 12.95 2.91
CA SER A 118 28.86 11.51 2.73
C SER A 118 27.84 10.92 3.73
N ARG A 119 27.67 11.54 4.92
CA ARG A 119 26.67 11.12 5.91
C ARG A 119 25.22 11.45 5.51
N ARG A 120 25.01 12.36 4.55
CA ARG A 120 23.68 12.68 3.98
C ARG A 120 23.42 11.80 2.76
N ARG A 121 23.12 10.52 3.02
CA ARG A 121 22.82 9.54 1.97
C ARG A 121 21.46 9.74 1.30
N ASN A 122 20.51 10.43 1.95
CA ASN A 122 19.22 10.75 1.34
C ASN A 122 19.37 11.97 0.41
N ARG A 123 19.59 11.72 -0.88
CA ARG A 123 19.61 12.75 -1.91
C ARG A 123 18.17 13.13 -2.26
N ARG A 124 17.67 14.22 -1.68
CA ARG A 124 16.33 14.74 -2.02
C ARG A 124 16.33 15.26 -3.46
N ILE A 125 15.28 14.96 -4.20
CA ILE A 125 15.04 15.54 -5.52
C ILE A 125 14.62 17.00 -5.30
N ALA A 126 15.35 17.93 -5.91
CA ALA A 126 15.04 19.34 -5.82
C ALA A 126 13.85 19.64 -6.75
N SER A 127 12.66 19.77 -6.16
CA SER A 127 11.43 20.17 -6.85
C SER A 127 10.83 21.39 -6.17
N GLN A 128 10.47 22.40 -6.94
CA GLN A 128 9.83 23.63 -6.46
C GLN A 128 8.66 23.98 -7.37
N VAL A 129 7.54 24.38 -6.77
CA VAL A 129 6.43 24.98 -7.51
C VAL A 129 6.55 26.49 -7.35
N VAL A 130 6.60 27.21 -8.47
CA VAL A 130 6.72 28.67 -8.55
C VAL A 130 5.53 29.19 -9.34
N GLU A 131 4.90 30.26 -8.89
CA GLU A 131 3.86 30.93 -9.66
C GLU A 131 4.51 32.01 -10.53
N ASP A 132 4.18 32.03 -11.81
CA ASP A 132 4.63 33.09 -12.73
C ASP A 132 3.76 34.35 -12.57
N GLN A 133 4.15 35.44 -13.24
CA GLN A 133 3.43 36.72 -13.24
C GLN A 133 1.96 36.58 -13.71
N ASN A 134 1.66 35.53 -14.47
CA ASN A 134 0.32 35.21 -14.96
C ASN A 134 -0.48 34.32 -13.96
N ASN A 135 0.01 34.10 -12.74
CA ASN A 135 -0.53 33.15 -11.75
C ASN A 135 -0.62 31.70 -12.24
N GLU A 136 0.17 31.34 -13.25
CA GLU A 136 0.30 29.94 -13.69
C GLU A 136 1.34 29.24 -12.81
N PRO A 137 1.04 28.05 -12.25
CA PRO A 137 1.99 27.30 -11.45
C PRO A 137 2.97 26.53 -12.35
N HIS A 138 4.27 26.78 -12.16
CA HIS A 138 5.39 26.09 -12.79
C HIS A 138 6.02 25.11 -11.80
N LEU A 139 6.10 23.84 -12.16
CA LEU A 139 6.91 22.86 -11.47
C LEU A 139 8.32 22.86 -12.08
N LEU A 140 9.28 23.34 -11.30
CA LEU A 140 10.70 23.29 -11.61
C LEU A 140 11.31 22.09 -10.88
N MET A 141 12.02 21.25 -11.60
CA MET A 141 12.73 20.13 -10.99
C MET A 141 14.11 19.97 -11.61
N ARG A 142 15.09 19.73 -10.73
CA ARG A 142 16.47 19.45 -11.11
C ARG A 142 16.95 18.20 -10.40
N PHE A 143 17.56 17.31 -11.16
CA PHE A 143 18.23 16.12 -10.64
C PHE A 143 19.38 15.75 -11.55
N TYR A 144 20.10 14.70 -11.17
CA TYR A 144 21.32 14.28 -11.85
C TYR A 144 21.18 12.85 -12.30
N VAL A 145 21.76 12.55 -13.46
CA VAL A 145 21.86 11.21 -14.01
C VAL A 145 23.32 10.81 -14.12
N GLU A 146 23.61 9.55 -13.84
CA GLU A 146 24.96 9.00 -13.87
C GLU A 146 24.93 7.70 -14.65
N GLY A 147 25.81 7.61 -15.64
CA GLY A 147 26.14 6.38 -16.34
C GLY A 147 27.65 6.10 -16.26
N PRO A 148 28.12 4.97 -16.81
CA PRO A 148 29.53 4.59 -16.75
C PRO A 148 30.46 5.52 -17.52
N LEU A 149 29.97 6.21 -18.56
CA LEU A 149 30.78 7.08 -19.41
C LEU A 149 30.79 8.51 -18.87
N SER A 150 29.64 9.02 -18.46
CA SER A 150 29.52 10.41 -18.01
C SER A 150 28.35 10.62 -17.05
N GLN A 151 28.29 11.81 -16.47
CA GLN A 151 27.20 12.28 -15.61
C GLN A 151 26.49 13.46 -16.29
N GLY A 152 25.18 13.57 -16.14
CA GLY A 152 24.37 14.65 -16.70
C GLY A 152 23.53 15.35 -15.64
N THR A 153 23.19 16.60 -15.90
CA THR A 153 22.21 17.36 -15.09
C THR A 153 20.91 17.46 -15.88
N VAL A 154 19.82 16.97 -15.29
CA VAL A 154 18.48 17.05 -15.88
C VAL A 154 17.76 18.22 -15.27
N SER A 155 17.18 19.07 -16.12
CA SER A 155 16.31 20.16 -15.69
C SER A 155 15.01 20.08 -16.45
N LEU A 156 13.90 20.18 -15.72
CA LEU A 156 12.57 20.20 -16.30
C LEU A 156 11.75 21.35 -15.72
N GLU A 157 10.89 21.88 -16.57
CA GLU A 157 9.89 22.87 -16.28
C GLU A 157 8.55 22.33 -16.81
N MET A 158 7.56 22.20 -15.93
CA MET A 158 6.21 21.81 -16.29
C MET A 158 5.21 22.88 -15.87
N ILE A 159 4.15 23.03 -16.65
CA ILE A 159 3.03 23.95 -16.38
C ILE A 159 1.75 23.15 -16.18
N LYS A 160 0.79 23.67 -15.40
CA LYS A 160 -0.53 23.07 -15.32
C LYS A 160 -1.40 23.54 -16.48
N ASP A 161 -1.91 22.58 -17.23
CA ASP A 161 -2.94 22.80 -18.24
C ASP A 161 -4.30 23.16 -17.58
N GLU A 162 -5.28 23.61 -18.36
CA GLU A 162 -6.65 23.93 -17.91
C GLU A 162 -7.29 22.76 -17.14
N LYS A 163 -6.92 21.53 -17.50
CA LYS A 163 -7.36 20.28 -16.86
C LYS A 163 -6.59 19.95 -15.57
N LYS A 164 -5.81 20.89 -15.02
CA LYS A 164 -4.94 20.75 -13.84
C LYS A 164 -3.89 19.64 -13.93
N LYS A 165 -3.48 19.28 -15.14
CA LYS A 165 -2.43 18.27 -15.38
C LYS A 165 -1.10 18.94 -15.70
N TRP A 166 -0.01 18.47 -15.09
CA TRP A 166 1.33 18.88 -15.48
C TRP A 166 1.63 18.49 -16.93
N GLN A 167 2.10 19.45 -17.72
CA GLN A 167 2.60 19.29 -19.08
C GLN A 167 4.02 19.83 -19.16
N TYR A 168 4.89 19.16 -19.90
CA TYR A 168 6.26 19.62 -20.08
C TYR A 168 6.28 20.87 -20.95
N LYS A 169 6.82 21.96 -20.38
CA LYS A 169 7.19 23.14 -21.14
C LYS A 169 8.61 22.98 -21.66
N LYS A 170 9.52 22.50 -20.81
CA LYS A 170 10.91 22.19 -21.16
C LYS A 170 11.39 20.96 -20.42
N LEU A 171 12.08 20.08 -21.13
CA LEU A 171 12.82 18.97 -20.56
C LEU A 171 14.14 18.81 -21.32
N TYR A 172 15.26 18.99 -20.63
CA TYR A 172 16.57 18.85 -21.22
C TYR A 172 17.59 18.23 -20.27
N VAL A 173 18.63 17.64 -20.85
CA VAL A 173 19.77 17.05 -20.15
C VAL A 173 21.04 17.74 -20.62
N ASP A 174 21.79 18.27 -19.66
CA ASP A 174 23.12 18.83 -19.87
C ASP A 174 24.19 17.79 -19.53
N VAL A 175 24.93 17.34 -20.54
CA VAL A 175 26.07 16.43 -20.38
C VAL A 175 27.36 17.24 -20.56
N PRO A 176 28.25 17.31 -19.55
CA PRO A 176 29.53 17.97 -19.68
C PRO A 176 30.41 17.19 -20.66
N GLY A 177 30.94 17.87 -21.67
CA GLY A 177 31.95 17.28 -22.55
C GLY A 177 33.24 17.10 -21.76
N GLN A 178 33.82 15.91 -21.77
CA GLN A 178 35.06 15.57 -21.06
C GLN A 178 36.28 16.33 -21.64
N GLY A 179 36.33 17.66 -21.46
CA GLY A 179 37.25 18.58 -22.14
C GLY A 179 36.67 19.26 -23.40
N LEU A 180 35.40 18.99 -23.72
CA LEU A 180 34.64 19.60 -24.83
C LEU A 180 33.50 20.49 -24.27
N PRO A 181 32.91 21.40 -25.06
CA PRO A 181 31.74 22.16 -24.60
C PRO A 181 30.61 21.22 -24.14
N SER A 182 29.89 21.63 -23.10
CA SER A 182 28.74 20.88 -22.60
C SER A 182 27.67 20.75 -23.69
N LYS A 183 27.15 19.54 -23.88
CA LYS A 183 26.10 19.24 -24.85
C LYS A 183 24.76 19.20 -24.13
N ARG A 184 23.82 20.05 -24.59
CA ARG A 184 22.44 20.05 -24.12
C ARG A 184 21.56 19.30 -25.10
N ILE A 185 20.84 18.31 -24.62
CA ILE A 185 19.88 17.52 -25.40
C ILE A 185 18.48 17.81 -24.88
N TYR A 186 17.59 18.25 -25.77
CA TYR A 186 16.19 18.53 -25.46
C TYR A 186 15.36 17.28 -25.75
N LEU A 187 14.64 16.79 -24.75
CA LEU A 187 13.70 15.68 -24.89
C LEU A 187 12.32 16.20 -25.28
N GLU A 188 11.89 17.32 -24.69
CA GLU A 188 10.65 18.01 -25.05
C GLU A 188 10.83 19.53 -24.93
N GLN A 189 10.29 20.24 -25.92
CA GLN A 189 10.23 21.69 -25.96
C GLN A 189 8.93 22.10 -26.66
N HIS A 190 8.00 22.67 -25.90
CA HIS A 190 6.74 23.21 -26.39
C HIS A 190 6.74 24.74 -26.31
#